data_AF-A0A531JC12-F1
#
_entry.id   AF-A0A531JC12-F1
#
_cell.length_a   1.000
_cell.length_b   1.000
_cell.length_c   1.000
_cell.angle_alpha   90.00
_cell.angle_beta   90.00
_cell.angle_gamma   90.00
#
_symmetry.space_group_name_H-M   'P 1'
#
loop_
_entity.id
_entity.type
_entity.pdbx_description
1 polymer ?
#
loop_
_entity_poly.entity_id
_entity_poly.type
_entity_poly.pdbx_seq_one_letter_code
_entity_poly.pdbx_strand_id
1 'polypeptide(L)'
;SADARQLDRYAPRLAEVYGEPPVLRRRDVSETISGPLALLNAVFATGRKGLTMQRYKGLGEMNAEQLWETTLDPNVRSLLQV
;
A
#
# COMPACT_ATOMS: atom_id res chain seq x y z
N SER A 1 0.09 -7.74 29.45
CA SER A 1 -1.11 -7.73 28.58
C SER A 1 -1.05 -8.89 27.59
N ALA A 2 -2.20 -9.34 27.04
CA ALA A 2 -2.24 -10.31 25.94
C ALA A 2 -1.60 -9.73 24.66
N ASP A 3 -1.83 -8.45 24.37
CA ASP A 3 -1.29 -7.77 23.18
C ASP A 3 0.24 -7.73 23.19
N ALA A 4 0.84 -7.45 24.36
CA ALA A 4 2.30 -7.46 24.51
C ALA A 4 2.90 -8.84 24.19
N ARG A 5 2.25 -9.92 24.66
CA ARG A 5 2.67 -11.29 24.34
C ARG A 5 2.49 -11.62 22.86
N GLN A 6 1.47 -11.06 22.22
CA GLN A 6 1.24 -11.24 20.79
C GLN A 6 2.30 -10.51 19.95
N LEU A 7 2.71 -9.30 20.36
CA LEU A 7 3.78 -8.55 19.70
C LEU A 7 5.15 -9.23 19.87
N ASP A 8 5.44 -9.71 21.07
CA ASP A 8 6.71 -10.39 21.40
C ASP A 8 6.94 -11.65 20.55
N ARG A 9 5.88 -12.37 20.15
CA ARG A 9 5.97 -13.52 19.23
C ARG A 9 6.62 -13.18 17.88
N TYR A 10 6.59 -11.93 17.45
CA TYR A 10 7.24 -11.51 16.20
C TYR A 10 8.72 -11.18 16.38
N ALA A 11 9.20 -10.98 17.61
CA ALA A 11 10.56 -10.53 17.89
C ALA A 11 11.66 -11.46 17.33
N PRO A 12 11.58 -12.81 17.45
CA PRO A 12 12.62 -13.69 16.91
C PRO A 12 12.77 -13.55 15.40
N ARG A 13 11.65 -13.55 14.67
CA ARG A 13 11.62 -13.39 13.22
C ARG A 13 12.13 -12.03 12.77
N LEU A 14 11.80 -10.97 13.51
CA LEU A 14 12.29 -9.63 13.20
C LEU A 14 13.80 -9.51 13.48
N ALA A 15 14.31 -10.16 14.53
CA ALA A 15 15.72 -10.18 14.84
C ALA A 15 16.56 -10.89 13.76
N GLU A 16 16.04 -11.93 13.12
CA GLU A 16 16.70 -12.61 11.99
C GLU A 16 17.00 -11.66 10.81
N VAL A 17 16.15 -10.64 10.60
CA VAL A 17 16.24 -9.75 9.43
C VAL A 17 16.78 -8.36 9.78
N TYR A 18 16.47 -7.87 10.99
CA TYR A 18 16.77 -6.51 11.43
C TYR A 18 17.70 -6.47 12.65
N GLY A 19 18.27 -7.61 13.07
CA GLY A 19 19.28 -7.66 14.14
C GLY A 19 20.53 -6.85 13.78
N GLU A 20 20.86 -6.78 12.49
CA GLU A 20 21.77 -5.81 11.91
C GLU A 20 21.01 -4.98 10.87
N PRO A 21 21.36 -3.68 10.64
CA PRO A 21 20.63 -2.85 9.67
C PRO A 21 20.72 -3.41 8.24
N PRO A 22 19.62 -3.96 7.66
CA PRO A 22 19.67 -4.49 6.30
C PRO A 22 19.74 -3.38 5.27
N VAL A 23 20.20 -3.71 4.06
CA VAL A 23 20.24 -2.79 2.92
C VAL A 23 19.14 -3.14 1.93
N LEU A 24 18.25 -2.18 1.67
CA LEU A 24 17.25 -2.28 0.61
C LEU A 24 17.89 -1.88 -0.72
N ARG A 25 17.97 -2.84 -1.65
CA ARG A 25 18.47 -2.62 -3.02
C ARG A 25 17.32 -2.58 -4.02
N ARG A 26 17.23 -1.53 -4.82
CA ARG A 26 16.23 -1.36 -5.89
C ARG A 26 16.88 -0.72 -7.11
N ARG A 27 17.08 -1.49 -8.18
CA ARG A 27 17.76 -1.03 -9.42
C ARG A 27 18.98 -0.18 -9.08
N ASP A 28 18.88 1.14 -9.23
CA ASP A 28 19.98 2.10 -9.09
C ASP A 28 20.07 2.77 -7.70
N VAL A 29 19.21 2.41 -6.75
CA VAL A 29 19.15 2.97 -5.40
C VAL A 29 19.40 1.90 -4.35
N SER A 30 20.31 2.19 -3.43
CA SER A 30 20.62 1.36 -2.26
C SER A 30 20.52 2.21 -1.01
N GLU A 31 19.73 1.77 -0.02
CA GLU A 31 19.54 2.49 1.24
C GLU A 31 19.55 1.52 2.44
N THR A 32 20.16 1.93 3.54
CA THR A 32 20.13 1.16 4.79
C THR A 32 18.79 1.38 5.49
N ILE A 33 18.19 0.30 5.97
CA ILE A 33 16.89 0.30 6.63
C ILE A 33 17.09 0.00 8.11
N SER A 34 16.47 0.80 8.98
CA SER A 34 16.60 0.66 10.44
C SER A 34 15.62 -0.35 11.07
N GLY A 35 14.67 -0.88 10.30
CA GLY A 35 13.65 -1.79 10.80
C GLY A 35 12.48 -2.01 9.83
N PRO A 36 11.50 -2.84 10.24
CA PRO A 36 10.37 -3.20 9.38
C PRO A 36 9.48 -2.02 8.98
N LEU A 37 9.29 -1.04 9.87
CA LEU A 37 8.51 0.17 9.55
C LEU A 37 9.23 1.05 8.52
N ALA A 38 10.56 1.19 8.65
CA ALA A 38 11.36 1.93 7.68
C ALA A 38 11.32 1.26 6.30
N LEU A 39 11.38 -0.08 6.25
CA LEU A 39 11.18 -0.83 5.00
C LEU A 39 9.81 -0.52 4.38
N LEU A 40 8.74 -0.63 5.16
CA LEU A 40 7.38 -0.41 4.69
C LEU A 40 7.20 1.01 4.12
N ASN A 41 7.73 2.00 4.82
CA ASN A 41 7.71 3.39 4.37
C ASN A 41 8.50 3.58 3.07
N ALA A 42 9.70 3.01 2.97
CA ALA A 42 10.52 3.09 1.76
C ALA A 42 9.83 2.45 0.55
N VAL A 43 9.13 1.31 0.75
CA VAL A 43 8.35 0.64 -0.30
C VAL A 43 7.17 1.51 -0.73
N PHE A 44 6.39 2.04 0.20
CA PHE A 44 5.23 2.87 -0.15
C PHE A 44 5.63 4.21 -0.77
N ALA A 45 6.69 4.86 -0.30
CA ALA A 45 7.18 6.10 -0.87
C ALA A 45 7.55 5.91 -2.35
N THR A 46 8.24 4.82 -2.66
CA THR A 46 8.59 4.49 -4.05
C THR A 46 7.38 4.09 -4.88
N GLY A 47 6.47 3.27 -4.34
CA GLY A 47 5.26 2.88 -5.05
C GLY A 47 4.35 4.07 -5.39
N ARG A 48 4.37 5.14 -4.57
CA ARG A 48 3.59 6.36 -4.81
C ARG A 48 4.30 7.37 -5.71
N LYS A 49 5.60 7.22 -5.95
CA LYS A 49 6.38 8.19 -6.72
C LYS A 49 5.87 8.26 -8.17
N GLY A 50 5.38 9.43 -8.57
CA GLY A 50 4.85 9.68 -9.92
C GLY A 50 3.39 9.28 -10.12
N LEU A 51 2.72 8.76 -9.09
CA LEU A 51 1.28 8.49 -9.16
C LEU A 51 0.47 9.73 -8.80
N THR A 52 -0.52 10.04 -9.63
CA THR A 52 -1.60 10.97 -9.29
C THR A 52 -2.81 10.15 -8.84
N MET A 53 -3.40 10.52 -7.71
CA MET A 53 -4.61 9.87 -7.21
C MET A 53 -5.77 10.86 -7.26
N GLN A 54 -6.83 10.50 -7.98
CA GLN A 54 -8.08 11.24 -7.99
C GLN A 54 -9.15 10.42 -7.26
N ARG A 55 -9.76 11.02 -6.24
CA ARG A 55 -10.87 10.41 -5.51
C ARG A 55 -12.15 11.16 -5.87
N TYR A 56 -12.93 10.58 -6.77
CA TYR A 56 -14.26 11.06 -7.14
C TYR A 56 -15.18 11.09 -5.92
N LYS A 57 -15.81 12.24 -5.64
CA LYS A 57 -16.76 12.42 -4.53
C LYS A 57 -18.20 12.44 -5.00
N GLY A 58 -18.43 12.77 -6.27
CA GLY A 58 -19.71 12.64 -6.95
C GLY A 58 -19.55 12.24 -8.41
N LEU A 59 -20.64 11.76 -9.00
CA LEU A 59 -20.65 11.30 -10.41
C LEU A 59 -20.37 12.44 -11.40
N GLY A 60 -20.70 13.69 -11.04
CA GLY A 60 -20.42 14.87 -11.89
C GLY A 60 -18.95 15.25 -12.02
N GLU A 61 -18.04 14.61 -11.27
CA GLU A 61 -16.59 14.77 -11.44
C GLU A 61 -16.02 13.87 -12.55
N MET A 62 -16.82 12.92 -13.05
CA MET A 62 -16.48 12.03 -14.15
C MET A 62 -16.98 12.59 -15.48
N ASN A 63 -16.24 12.34 -16.55
CA ASN A 63 -16.77 12.55 -17.89
C ASN A 63 -17.74 11.40 -18.28
N ALA A 64 -18.47 11.57 -19.40
CA ALA A 64 -19.50 10.62 -19.81
C ALA A 64 -18.96 9.20 -20.10
N GLU A 65 -17.78 9.09 -20.71
CA GLU A 65 -17.13 7.83 -21.04
C GLU A 65 -16.69 7.09 -19.76
N GLN A 66 -16.04 7.80 -18.84
CA GLN A 66 -15.64 7.27 -17.54
C GLN A 66 -16.85 6.77 -16.72
N LEU A 67 -17.95 7.53 -16.72
CA LEU A 67 -19.16 7.12 -16.00
C LEU A 67 -19.76 5.84 -16.61
N TRP A 68 -19.80 5.74 -17.93
CA TRP A 68 -20.28 4.54 -18.61
C TRP A 68 -19.43 3.32 -18.28
N GLU A 69 -18.11 3.42 -18.48
CA GLU A 69 -17.16 2.31 -18.30
C GLU A 69 -17.00 1.88 -16.84
N THR A 70 -17.16 2.78 -15.87
CA THR A 70 -16.93 2.42 -14.46
C THR A 70 -18.21 2.07 -13.69
N THR A 71 -19.37 2.56 -14.15
CA THR A 71 -20.60 2.53 -13.35
C THR A 71 -21.82 1.97 -14.09
N LEU A 72 -21.97 2.20 -15.40
CA LEU A 72 -23.24 1.90 -16.11
C LEU A 72 -23.17 0.65 -17.00
N ASP A 73 -22.01 0.30 -17.54
CA ASP A 73 -21.84 -0.87 -18.40
C ASP A 73 -22.21 -2.17 -17.64
N PRO A 74 -23.20 -2.94 -18.12
CA PRO A 74 -23.64 -4.19 -17.49
C PRO A 74 -22.55 -5.23 -17.26
N ASN A 75 -21.45 -5.19 -18.02
CA ASN A 75 -20.37 -6.19 -17.92
C ASN A 75 -19.38 -5.91 -16.79
N VAL A 76 -19.31 -4.66 -16.32
CA VAL A 76 -18.29 -4.18 -15.36
C VAL A 76 -18.89 -3.51 -14.13
N ARG A 77 -20.16 -3.09 -14.20
CA ARG A 77 -20.84 -2.42 -13.08
C ARG A 77 -20.95 -3.33 -11.86
N SER A 78 -20.80 -2.74 -10.68
CA SER A 78 -21.07 -3.37 -9.40
C SER A 78 -22.38 -2.82 -8.84
N LEU A 79 -23.40 -3.67 -8.68
CA LEU A 79 -24.69 -3.30 -8.10
C LEU A 79 -24.84 -3.92 -6.71
N LEU A 80 -25.37 -3.14 -5.77
CA LEU A 80 -25.79 -3.62 -4.46
C LEU A 80 -27.31 -3.75 -4.47
N GLN A 81 -27.81 -4.93 -4.11
CA GLN A 81 -29.24 -5.12 -3.85
C GLN A 81 -29.56 -4.71 -2.40
N VAL A 82 -30.66 -3.98 -2.21
CA VAL A 82 -31.17 -3.55 -0.92
C VAL A 82 -32.57 -4.08 -0.67
#